data_AF-A0A0W0S7L1-F1
#
_entry.id   AF-A0A0W0S7L1-F1
#
_cell.length_a   1.000
_cell.length_b   1.000
_cell.length_c   1.000
_cell.angle_alpha   90.00
_cell.angle_beta   90.00
_cell.angle_gamma   90.00
#
_symmetry.space_group_name_H-M   'P 1'
#
loop_
_entity.id
_entity.type
_entity.pdbx_description
1 polymer ?
#
loop_
_entity_poly.entity_id
_entity_poly.type
_entity_poly.pdbx_seq_one_letter_code
_entity_poly.pdbx_strand_id
1 'polypeptide(L)' 'MDVVFVQEGDYFEATPVILGEKDDQWVEVISGLDAGQRYVSKNSFFMKAELGKEGAIHED' A
#
# COMPACT_ATOMS: atom_id res chain seq x y z
N MET A 1 -3.31 -12.87 -3.82
CA MET A 1 -1.99 -12.24 -3.60
C MET A 1 -2.28 -10.95 -2.90
N ASP A 2 -1.84 -10.86 -1.65
CA ASP A 2 -1.98 -9.65 -0.85
C ASP A 2 -0.87 -8.68 -1.23
N VAL A 3 -1.21 -7.39 -1.25
CA VAL A 3 -0.33 -6.32 -1.69
C VAL A 3 -0.38 -5.22 -0.64
N VAL A 4 0.80 -4.76 -0.24
CA VAL A 4 0.96 -3.57 0.59
C VAL A 4 1.54 -2.46 -0.24
N PHE A 5 1.24 -1.22 0.12
CA PHE A 5 1.86 -0.06 -0.51
C PHE A 5 3.03 0.40 0.36
N VAL A 6 4.24 0.21 -0.15
CA VAL A 6 5.47 0.65 0.50
C VAL A 6 5.80 2.06 0.01
N GLN A 7 6.10 2.95 0.95
CA GLN A 7 6.54 4.30 0.64
C GLN A 7 8.04 4.29 0.34
N GLU A 8 8.38 4.62 -0.90
CA GLU A 8 9.75 4.81 -1.37
C GLU A 8 9.91 6.30 -1.74
N GLY A 9 10.46 7.08 -0.80
CA GLY A 9 10.55 8.53 -0.91
C GLY A 9 9.17 9.20 -0.93
N ASP A 10 8.84 9.83 -2.05
CA ASP A 10 7.57 10.55 -2.27
C ASP A 10 6.51 9.70 -2.99
N TYR A 11 6.83 8.46 -3.37
CA TYR A 11 5.96 7.57 -4.13
C TYR A 11 5.57 6.32 -3.33
N PHE A 12 4.52 5.66 -3.77
CA PHE A 12 4.04 4.40 -3.20
C PHE A 12 4.12 3.29 -4.23
N GLU A 13 4.82 2.22 -3.91
CA GLU A 13 4.93 1.03 -4.74
C GLU A 13 4.04 -0.09 -4.19
N ALA A 14 3.28 -0.73 -5.09
CA ALA A 14 2.45 -1.87 -4.78
C ALA A 14 3.32 -3.13 -4.69
N THR A 15 3.74 -3.48 -3.47
CA THR A 15 4.62 -4.61 -3.22
C THR A 15 3.80 -5.85 -2.83
N PRO A 16 3.91 -6.96 -3.59
CA PRO A 16 3.27 -8.20 -3.21
C PRO A 16 3.93 -8.78 -1.95
N VAL A 17 3.10 -9.18 -0.99
CA VAL A 17 3.56 -9.75 0.28
C VAL A 17 3.03 -11.17 0.47
N ILE A 18 3.80 -11.96 1.20
CA ILE A 18 3.38 -13.26 1.70
C ILE A 18 2.97 -13.06 3.16
N LEU A 19 1.68 -13.24 3.42
CA LEU A 19 1.12 -13.17 4.76
C LEU A 19 1.21 -14.54 5.44
N GLY A 20 1.51 -14.51 6.74
CA GLY A 20 1.57 -15.66 7.62
C GLY A 20 0.34 -15.79 8.50
N GLU A 21 0.57 -16.06 9.78
CA GLU A 21 -0.52 -16.11 10.75
C GLU A 21 -1.16 -14.74 10.92
N LYS A 22 -2.47 -14.74 11.13
CA LYS A 22 -3.26 -13.54 11.40
C LYS A 22 -4.10 -13.74 12.65
N ASP A 23 -4.21 -12.70 13.45
CA ASP A 23 -5.17 -12.59 14.54
C ASP A 23 -6.24 -11.53 14.20
N ASP A 24 -7.09 -11.19 15.16
CA ASP A 24 -8.20 -10.24 14.95
C ASP A 24 -7.74 -8.80 14.68
N GLN A 25 -6.49 -8.47 14.98
CA GLN A 25 -5.95 -7.10 14.91
C GLN A 25 -4.71 -6.97 14.02
N TRP A 26 -3.98 -8.06 13.79
CA TRP A 26 -2.66 -8.10 13.17
C TRP A 26 -2.50 -9.30 12.24
N VAL A 27 -1.60 -9.14 11.27
CA VAL A 27 -1.16 -10.21 10.39
C VAL A 27 0.36 -10.19 10.29
N GLU A 28 0.96 -11.36 10.34
CA GLU A 28 2.38 -11.57 10.12
C GLU A 28 2.71 -11.42 8.63
N VAL A 29 3.81 -10.74 8.31
CA VAL A 29 4.37 -10.67 6.96
C VAL A 29 5.60 -11.58 6.93
N ILE A 30 5.51 -12.69 6.21
CA ILE A 30 6.60 -13.67 6.05
C ILE A 30 7.62 -13.17 5.02
N SER A 31 7.16 -12.45 3.98
CA SER A 31 8.03 -11.96 2.91
C SER A 31 7.40 -10.80 2.14
N GLY A 32 8.23 -10.03 1.45
CA GLY A 32 7.83 -8.89 0.61
C GLY A 32 7.84 -7.54 1.33
N LEU A 33 8.32 -7.48 2.58
CA LEU A 33 8.54 -6.24 3.30
C LEU A 33 9.76 -6.38 4.20
N ASP A 34 10.67 -5.41 4.13
CA ASP A 34 11.86 -5.35 4.96
C ASP A 34 11.63 -4.53 6.24
N ALA A 35 12.32 -4.92 7.32
CA ALA A 35 12.25 -4.21 8.58
C ALA A 35 12.75 -2.77 8.43
N GLY A 36 11.91 -1.81 8.81
CA GLY A 36 12.19 -0.38 8.68
C GLY A 36 11.59 0.29 7.45
N GLN A 37 11.02 -0.48 6.51
CA GLN A 37 10.24 0.09 5.42
C GLN A 37 8.94 0.70 5.95
N ARG A 38 8.62 1.90 5.45
CA ARG A 38 7.36 2.58 5.75
C ARG A 38 6.30 2.05 4.81
N TYR A 39 5.23 1.52 5.36
CA TYR A 39 4.09 1.03 4.58
C TYR A 39 2.80 1.68 5.07
N VAL A 40 1.80 1.76 4.20
CA VAL A 40 0.51 2.36 4.52
C VAL A 40 -0.36 1.33 5.25
N SER A 41 -0.49 1.46 6.58
CA SER A 41 -1.31 0.56 7.43
C SER A 41 -2.73 1.08 7.70
N LYS A 42 -2.95 2.39 7.63
CA LYS A 42 -4.25 3.05 7.85
C LYS A 42 -4.50 4.00 6.69
N ASN A 43 -5.75 4.03 6.19
CA ASN A 43 -6.22 4.93 5.11
C ASN A 43 -5.78 4.61 3.66
N SER A 44 -5.66 3.33 3.26
CA SER A 44 -5.54 2.98 1.82
C SER A 44 -6.74 3.48 0.97
N PHE A 45 -7.82 3.93 1.63
CA PHE A 45 -8.99 4.55 1.00
C PHE A 45 -8.73 5.99 0.50
N PHE A 46 -7.89 6.78 1.17
CA PHE A 46 -7.60 8.17 0.76
C PHE A 46 -6.68 8.23 -0.46
N MET A 47 -5.71 7.31 -0.55
CA MET A 47 -4.79 7.25 -1.71
C MET A 47 -5.49 6.77 -2.99
N LYS A 48 -6.51 5.91 -2.88
CA LYS A 48 -7.40 5.58 -4.01
C LYS A 48 -8.21 6.78 -4.50
N ALA A 49 -8.54 7.73 -3.62
CA ALA A 49 -9.34 8.89 -3.98
C ALA A 49 -8.52 9.97 -4.73
N GLU A 50 -7.22 10.11 -4.43
CA GLU A 50 -6.36 11.09 -5.11
C GLU A 50 -5.91 10.62 -6.51
N LEU A 51 -5.60 9.32 -6.66
CA LEU A 51 -5.23 8.72 -7.97
C LEU A 51 -6.38 8.74 -8.99
N GLY A 52 -7.64 8.85 -8.55
CA GLY A 52 -8.78 9.02 -9.45
C GLY A 52 -8.99 10.44 -9.96
N LYS A 53 -8.28 11.43 -9.40
CA LYS A 53 -8.51 12.86 -9.70
C LYS A 53 -7.55 13.43 -10.74
N GLU A 54 -6.39 12.83 -10.95
CA GLU A 54 -5.44 13.24 -12.00
C GLU A 54 -5.84 12.76 -13.40
N GLY A 55 -6.84 11.87 -13.51
CA GLY A 55 -7.43 11.44 -14.80
C GLY A 55 -8.54 12.34 -15.34
N ALA A 56 -8.79 13.51 -14.75
CA ALA A 56 -9.86 14.44 -15.15
C ALA A 56 -9.34 15.85 -15.48
N ILE A 57 -8.13 15.95 -16.02
CA ILE A 57 -7.60 17.20 -16.59
C ILE A 57 -6.96 16.89 -17.94
N HIS A 58 -7.78 16.74 -18.98
CA HIS A 58 -7.55 17.34 -20.30
C HIS A 58 -8.70 16.99 -21.26
N GLU A 59 -9.47 17.99 -21.68
CA GLU A 59 -9.89 18.23 -23.07
C GLU A 59 -10.65 19.56 -23.12
N ASP A 60 -9.97 20.61 -23.58
CA ASP A 60 -10.54 21.75 -24.32
C ASP A 60 -9.47 22.19 -25.35
#